data_AF-A0A9N7U355-F1
#
_entry.id   AF-A0A9N7U355-F1
#
_cell.length_a   1.000
_cell.length_b   1.000
_cell.length_c   1.000
_cell.angle_alpha   90.00
_cell.angle_beta   90.00
_cell.angle_gamma   90.00
#
_symmetry.space_group_name_H-M   'P 1'
#
loop_
_entity.id
_entity.type
_entity.pdbx_description
1 polymer ?
#
loop_
_entity_poly.entity_id
_entity_poly.type
_entity_poly.pdbx_seq_one_letter_code
_entity_poly.pdbx_strand_id
1 'polypeptide(L)'
;MRYANLSGVLIYRSVSTAVYKRFPTMQHLVQAGLMTPEELRHLEDLPSPHNKFWVPCMWFVSLALRARSEGRINNDVALSAILTELNSLRAKCMKLYGYDWISLPLVYTQVATVAVYSFFLACLIGRQFLDPAQGYPGHDLDFYLPVFTLLQFFFYVGWLKVAEQLINPFGEDDDDFETNWLVDRNLQVSLLSVDEMYDSLPLVERDMYWNKSEPQPPYTTASAEHRKPSFMGSALDISVPKEEMEFQTNLEQIKEHEEANYSTPLLGGFGSSPRCPVP
;
A
#
# COMPACT_ATOMS: atom_id res chain seq x y z
N MET A 1 -10.56 -22.75 2.25
CA MET A 1 -10.77 -21.28 2.32
C MET A 1 -11.26 -20.79 3.67
N ARG A 2 -12.34 -21.33 4.25
CA ARG A 2 -12.87 -20.85 5.55
C ARG A 2 -11.83 -20.74 6.68
N TYR A 3 -10.88 -21.68 6.82
CA TYR A 3 -9.79 -21.55 7.81
C TYR A 3 -8.84 -20.37 7.56
N ALA A 4 -8.54 -20.05 6.30
CA ALA A 4 -7.74 -18.87 5.96
C ALA A 4 -8.51 -17.58 6.33
N ASN A 5 -9.79 -17.51 5.98
CA ASN A 5 -10.66 -16.39 6.34
C ASN A 5 -10.79 -16.26 7.85
N LEU A 6 -10.96 -17.38 8.57
CA LEU A 6 -11.10 -17.39 10.02
C LEU A 6 -9.84 -16.87 10.72
N SER A 7 -8.64 -17.23 10.25
CA SER A 7 -7.40 -16.62 10.76
C SER A 7 -7.39 -15.11 10.53
N GLY A 8 -7.81 -14.65 9.35
CA GLY A 8 -7.97 -13.24 9.01
C GLY A 8 -8.96 -12.50 9.93
N VAL A 9 -10.15 -13.07 10.15
CA VAL A 9 -11.15 -12.44 11.03
C VAL A 9 -10.68 -12.42 12.48
N LEU A 10 -10.02 -13.48 12.97
CA LEU A 10 -9.47 -13.52 14.32
C LEU A 10 -8.41 -12.45 14.56
N ILE A 11 -7.57 -12.14 13.57
CA ILE A 11 -6.62 -11.03 13.70
C ILE A 11 -7.32 -9.68 13.54
N TYR A 12 -8.25 -9.52 12.58
CA TYR A 12 -8.96 -8.26 12.39
C TYR A 12 -9.76 -7.85 13.63
N ARG A 13 -10.47 -8.79 14.28
CA ARG A 13 -11.16 -8.49 15.55
C ARG A 13 -10.21 -8.15 16.70
N SER A 14 -8.91 -8.43 16.57
CA SER A 14 -7.92 -8.12 17.60
C SER A 14 -7.34 -6.72 17.42
N VAL A 15 -7.21 -6.25 16.18
CA VAL A 15 -6.56 -4.97 15.84
C VAL A 15 -7.54 -3.86 15.41
N SER A 16 -8.79 -4.20 15.05
CA SER A 16 -9.80 -3.24 14.60
C SER A 16 -10.97 -3.16 15.56
N THR A 17 -11.29 -1.93 16.00
CA THR A 17 -12.46 -1.67 16.84
C THR A 17 -13.76 -1.93 16.09
N ALA A 18 -13.82 -1.55 14.81
CA ALA A 18 -14.98 -1.78 13.94
C ALA A 18 -15.31 -3.28 13.81
N VAL A 19 -14.32 -4.15 13.64
CA VAL A 19 -14.53 -5.60 13.55
C VAL A 19 -14.78 -6.21 14.93
N TYR A 20 -14.13 -5.72 15.98
CA TYR A 20 -14.38 -6.19 17.35
C TYR A 20 -15.82 -5.92 17.77
N LYS A 21 -16.37 -4.73 17.48
CA LYS A 21 -17.78 -4.39 17.75
C LYS A 21 -18.76 -5.31 17.01
N ARG A 22 -18.40 -5.76 15.80
CA ARG A 22 -19.18 -6.74 15.04
C ARG A 22 -19.07 -8.16 15.60
N PHE A 23 -17.89 -8.56 16.10
CA PHE A 23 -17.65 -9.89 16.66
C PHE A 23 -17.03 -9.85 18.08
N PRO A 24 -17.77 -9.36 19.10
CA PRO A 24 -17.19 -9.14 20.43
C PRO A 24 -16.73 -10.43 21.10
N THR A 25 -17.50 -11.52 20.91
CA THR A 25 -17.21 -12.85 21.48
C THR A 25 -16.97 -13.89 20.39
N MET A 26 -16.28 -14.98 20.73
CA MET A 26 -16.09 -16.10 19.80
C MET A 26 -17.41 -16.71 19.32
N GLN A 27 -18.46 -16.66 20.14
CA GLN A 27 -19.79 -17.14 19.76
C GLN A 27 -20.40 -16.33 18.59
N HIS A 28 -20.09 -15.04 18.47
CA HIS A 28 -20.54 -14.25 17.31
C HIS A 28 -19.90 -14.74 16.00
N LEU A 29 -18.67 -15.25 16.04
CA LEU A 29 -18.04 -15.87 14.87
C LEU A 29 -18.73 -17.17 14.47
N VAL A 30 -19.24 -17.93 15.45
CA VAL A 30 -20.02 -19.14 15.19
C VAL A 30 -21.39 -18.80 14.60
N GLN A 31 -22.11 -17.85 15.21
CA GLN A 31 -23.41 -17.40 14.72
C GLN A 31 -23.32 -16.79 13.31
N ALA A 32 -22.22 -16.13 12.98
CA ALA A 32 -21.96 -15.57 11.65
C ALA A 32 -21.50 -16.62 10.62
N GLY A 33 -21.38 -17.90 10.99
CA GLY A 33 -20.97 -18.98 10.08
C GLY A 33 -19.48 -18.97 9.70
N LEU A 34 -18.65 -18.17 10.38
CA LEU A 34 -17.20 -18.11 10.14
C LEU A 34 -16.46 -19.28 10.80
N MET A 35 -17.00 -19.78 11.90
CA MET A 35 -16.49 -20.91 12.68
C MET A 35 -17.63 -21.88 13.00
N THR A 36 -17.35 -23.18 13.09
CA THR A 36 -18.36 -24.15 13.57
C THR A 36 -18.32 -24.29 15.10
N PRO A 37 -19.39 -24.77 15.76
CA PRO A 37 -19.37 -25.01 17.21
C PRO A 37 -18.28 -25.98 17.66
N GLU A 38 -17.98 -27.00 16.86
CA GLU A 38 -16.93 -27.98 17.16
C GLU A 38 -15.54 -27.38 17.04
N GLU A 39 -15.31 -26.53 16.04
CA GLU A 39 -14.06 -25.77 15.94
C GLU A 39 -13.86 -24.82 17.11
N LEU A 40 -14.93 -24.19 17.60
CA LEU A 40 -14.85 -23.34 18.79
C LEU A 40 -14.42 -24.15 20.01
N ARG A 41 -15.03 -25.33 20.22
CA ARG A 41 -14.65 -26.25 21.30
C ARG A 41 -13.15 -26.60 21.23
N HIS A 42 -12.67 -26.99 20.05
CA HIS A 42 -11.25 -27.27 19.83
C HIS A 42 -10.34 -26.06 20.05
N LEU A 43 -10.78 -24.84 19.69
CA LEU A 43 -10.03 -23.62 19.90
C LEU A 43 -9.90 -23.27 21.39
N GLU A 44 -10.97 -23.46 22.15
CA GLU A 44 -11.05 -23.18 23.58
C GLU A 44 -10.25 -24.20 24.39
N ASP A 45 -10.35 -25.49 24.06
CA ASP A 45 -9.64 -26.60 24.71
C ASP A 45 -8.11 -26.50 24.60
N LEU A 46 -7.58 -25.73 23.64
CA LEU A 46 -6.13 -25.53 23.50
C LEU A 46 -5.56 -24.75 24.70
N PRO A 47 -4.56 -25.32 25.43
CA PRO A 47 -3.99 -24.71 26.63
C PRO A 47 -2.96 -23.62 26.26
N SER A 48 -3.43 -22.55 25.63
CA SER A 48 -2.60 -21.38 25.28
C SER A 48 -3.21 -20.11 25.86
N PRO A 49 -2.45 -19.33 26.65
CA PRO A 49 -2.89 -18.03 27.15
C PRO A 49 -2.76 -16.91 26.10
N HIS A 50 -2.14 -17.19 24.95
CA HIS A 50 -1.86 -16.21 23.91
C HIS A 50 -2.99 -16.12 22.89
N ASN A 51 -3.01 -15.04 22.09
CA ASN A 51 -3.98 -14.87 21.02
C ASN A 51 -3.89 -16.04 20.00
N LYS A 52 -5.03 -16.67 19.73
CA LYS A 52 -5.13 -17.93 18.97
C LYS A 52 -5.42 -17.74 17.48
N PHE A 53 -5.21 -16.55 16.91
CA PHE A 53 -5.43 -16.29 15.46
C PHE A 53 -4.60 -17.18 14.53
N TRP A 54 -3.51 -17.78 15.03
CA TRP A 54 -2.64 -18.71 14.30
C TRP A 54 -3.22 -20.13 14.18
N VAL A 55 -4.18 -20.50 15.04
CA VAL A 55 -4.70 -21.87 15.13
C VAL A 55 -5.38 -22.33 13.84
N PRO A 56 -6.24 -21.53 13.16
CA PRO A 56 -6.83 -21.96 11.89
C PRO A 56 -5.81 -22.18 10.78
N CYS A 57 -4.66 -21.50 10.80
CA CYS A 57 -3.57 -21.79 9.87
C CYS A 57 -3.01 -23.20 10.10
N MET A 58 -2.88 -23.63 11.36
CA MET A 58 -2.43 -25.00 11.65
C MET A 58 -3.46 -26.04 11.22
N TRP A 59 -4.75 -25.78 11.44
CA TRP A 59 -5.82 -26.63 10.93
C TRP A 59 -5.81 -26.72 9.40
N PHE A 60 -5.53 -25.61 8.72
CA PHE A 60 -5.36 -25.59 7.26
C PHE A 60 -4.20 -26.50 6.84
N VAL A 61 -3.02 -26.40 7.47
CA VAL A 61 -1.87 -27.27 7.16
C VAL A 61 -2.24 -28.74 7.31
N SER A 62 -2.85 -29.12 8.44
CA SER A 62 -3.27 -30.50 8.70
C SER A 62 -4.30 -31.00 7.68
N LEU A 63 -5.25 -30.14 7.28
CA LEU A 63 -6.26 -30.48 6.28
C LEU A 63 -5.65 -30.64 4.88
N ALA A 64 -4.71 -29.77 4.49
CA ALA A 64 -4.01 -29.86 3.22
C ALA A 64 -3.15 -31.13 3.13
N LEU A 65 -2.45 -31.49 4.21
CA LEU A 65 -1.70 -32.76 4.30
C LEU A 65 -2.62 -33.97 4.17
N ARG A 66 -3.78 -33.95 4.84
CA ARG A 66 -4.78 -35.01 4.71
C ARG A 66 -5.33 -35.12 3.29
N ALA A 67 -5.68 -33.99 2.66
CA ALA A 67 -6.14 -33.94 1.28
C ALA A 67 -5.08 -34.51 0.29
N ARG A 68 -3.79 -34.28 0.57
CA ARG A 68 -2.69 -34.88 -0.18
C ARG A 68 -2.60 -36.39 0.01
N SER A 69 -2.74 -36.89 1.24
CA SER A 69 -2.74 -38.34 1.51
C SER A 69 -3.96 -39.05 0.91
N GLU A 70 -5.10 -38.37 0.80
CA GLU A 70 -6.32 -38.86 0.16
C GLU A 70 -6.27 -38.77 -1.37
N GLY A 71 -5.18 -38.24 -1.96
CA GLY A 71 -5.05 -38.10 -3.41
C GLY A 71 -5.86 -36.95 -4.03
N ARG A 72 -6.47 -36.06 -3.22
CA ARG A 72 -7.16 -34.86 -3.71
C ARG A 72 -6.21 -33.78 -4.21
N ILE A 73 -4.96 -33.79 -3.72
CA ILE A 73 -3.88 -32.94 -4.22
C ILE A 73 -2.91 -33.82 -5.01
N ASN A 74 -2.71 -33.48 -6.28
CA ASN A 74 -2.04 -34.34 -7.25
C ASN A 74 -0.57 -34.63 -6.92
N ASN A 75 0.17 -33.64 -6.41
CA ASN A 75 1.60 -33.77 -6.18
C ASN A 75 2.09 -32.87 -5.04
N ASP A 76 3.32 -33.14 -4.58
CA ASP A 76 3.93 -32.42 -3.45
C ASP A 76 4.32 -30.99 -3.82
N VAL A 77 4.55 -30.71 -5.09
CA VAL A 77 4.82 -29.35 -5.60
C VAL A 77 3.59 -28.46 -5.42
N ALA A 78 2.39 -28.94 -5.78
CA ALA A 78 1.13 -28.23 -5.58
C ALA A 78 0.83 -28.02 -4.10
N LEU A 79 1.06 -29.04 -3.26
CA LEU A 79 0.94 -28.90 -1.81
C LEU A 79 1.91 -27.82 -1.29
N SER A 80 3.17 -27.84 -1.71
CA SER A 80 4.18 -26.85 -1.30
C SER A 80 3.78 -25.43 -1.71
N ALA A 81 3.22 -25.24 -2.90
CA ALA A 81 2.70 -23.96 -3.35
C ALA A 81 1.56 -23.46 -2.45
N ILE A 82 0.58 -24.33 -2.14
CA ILE A 82 -0.54 -24.01 -1.23
C ILE A 82 -0.03 -23.60 0.17
N LEU A 83 0.93 -24.34 0.72
CA LEU A 83 1.49 -24.06 2.04
C LEU A 83 2.35 -22.78 2.05
N THR A 84 3.01 -22.47 0.93
CA THR A 84 3.76 -21.21 0.75
C THR A 84 2.82 -20.02 0.79
N GLU A 85 1.69 -20.08 0.08
CA GLU A 85 0.68 -19.01 0.11
C GLU A 85 0.02 -18.87 1.48
N LEU A 86 -0.22 -19.97 2.19
CA LEU A 86 -0.69 -19.91 3.57
C LEU A 86 0.33 -19.22 4.49
N ASN A 87 1.63 -19.50 4.32
CA ASN A 87 2.68 -18.83 5.10
C ASN A 87 2.74 -17.33 4.78
N SER A 88 2.51 -16.94 3.53
CA SER A 88 2.35 -15.53 3.14
C SER A 88 1.17 -14.87 3.87
N LEU A 89 0.01 -15.54 3.94
CA LEU A 89 -1.14 -15.06 4.72
C LEU A 89 -0.78 -14.93 6.21
N ARG A 90 -0.18 -15.96 6.81
CA ARG A 90 0.22 -15.95 8.23
C ARG A 90 1.19 -14.80 8.51
N ALA A 91 2.15 -14.54 7.63
CA ALA A 91 3.09 -13.43 7.76
C ALA A 91 2.38 -12.07 7.72
N LYS A 92 1.34 -11.91 6.88
CA LYS A 92 0.50 -10.70 6.86
C LYS A 92 -0.30 -10.54 8.16
N CYS A 93 -0.90 -11.60 8.70
CA CYS A 93 -1.56 -11.56 10.01
C CYS A 93 -0.59 -11.17 11.14
N MET A 94 0.64 -11.71 11.12
CA MET A 94 1.68 -11.35 12.09
C MET A 94 2.12 -9.88 11.96
N LYS A 95 2.18 -9.33 10.74
CA LYS A 95 2.48 -7.91 10.54
C LYS A 95 1.39 -7.02 11.15
N LEU A 96 0.11 -7.37 10.99
CA LEU A 96 -0.99 -6.65 11.65
C LEU A 96 -0.84 -6.68 13.17
N TYR A 97 -0.58 -7.86 13.73
CA TYR A 97 -0.32 -8.01 15.17
C TYR A 97 0.89 -7.19 15.63
N GLY A 98 1.94 -7.13 14.82
CA GLY A 98 3.14 -6.35 15.11
C GLY A 98 2.90 -4.84 15.14
N TYR A 99 2.16 -4.30 14.16
CA TYR A 99 1.80 -2.87 14.14
C TYR A 99 0.87 -2.47 15.29
N ASP A 100 -0.04 -3.36 15.67
CA ASP A 100 -0.94 -3.14 16.81
C ASP A 100 -0.19 -3.17 18.15
N TRP A 101 0.70 -4.16 18.32
CA TRP A 101 1.44 -4.31 19.58
C TRP A 101 2.56 -3.27 19.75
N ILE A 102 3.27 -2.94 18.67
CA ILE A 102 4.41 -2.02 18.68
C ILE A 102 3.99 -0.72 18.00
N SER A 103 3.29 0.13 18.75
CA SER A 103 2.94 1.47 18.31
C SER A 103 4.18 2.39 18.21
N LEU A 104 4.03 3.55 17.58
CA LEU A 104 5.06 4.59 17.59
C LEU A 104 5.47 4.93 19.03
N PRO A 105 6.77 5.09 19.33
CA PRO A 105 7.22 5.44 20.67
C PRO A 105 6.48 6.67 21.20
N LEU A 106 5.90 6.55 22.39
CA LEU A 106 5.08 7.61 22.98
C LEU A 106 5.81 8.96 23.08
N VAL A 107 7.13 8.91 23.32
CA VAL A 107 7.95 10.12 23.37
C VAL A 107 7.95 10.89 22.04
N TYR A 108 7.88 10.21 20.89
CA TYR A 108 7.86 10.87 19.58
C TYR A 108 6.53 11.61 19.35
N THR A 109 5.40 10.99 19.67
CA THR A 109 4.08 11.64 19.55
C THR A 109 3.96 12.81 20.53
N GLN A 110 4.49 12.67 21.75
CA GLN A 110 4.54 13.74 22.74
C GLN A 110 5.41 14.92 22.29
N VAL A 111 6.62 14.68 21.77
CA VAL A 111 7.51 15.75 21.31
C VAL A 111 6.85 16.58 20.20
N ALA A 112 6.23 15.91 19.21
CA ALA A 112 5.52 16.60 18.14
C ALA A 112 4.35 17.45 18.68
N THR A 113 3.53 16.88 19.57
CA THR A 113 2.39 17.58 20.18
C THR A 113 2.84 18.79 20.98
N VAL A 114 3.86 18.64 21.83
CA VAL A 114 4.41 19.73 22.66
C VAL A 114 4.98 20.83 21.78
N ALA A 115 5.69 20.51 20.69
CA ALA A 115 6.24 21.50 19.78
C ALA A 115 5.13 22.35 19.13
N VAL A 116 4.11 21.70 18.57
CA VAL A 116 2.97 22.39 17.92
C VAL A 116 2.19 23.22 18.93
N TYR A 117 1.88 22.67 20.10
CA TYR A 117 1.11 23.38 21.12
C TYR A 117 1.88 24.54 21.75
N SER A 118 3.19 24.40 21.95
CA SER A 118 4.02 25.49 22.47
C SER A 118 4.15 26.63 21.46
N PHE A 119 4.25 26.32 20.17
CA PHE A 119 4.22 27.32 19.10
C PHE A 119 2.92 28.13 19.14
N PHE A 120 1.77 27.47 19.29
CA PHE A 120 0.48 28.17 19.35
C PHE A 120 0.22 28.87 20.68
N LEU A 121 0.76 28.37 21.79
CA LEU A 121 0.77 29.10 23.06
C LEU A 121 1.51 30.44 22.92
N ALA A 122 2.68 30.43 22.27
CA ALA A 122 3.42 31.66 21.98
C ALA A 122 2.65 32.57 21.00
N CYS A 123 2.02 32.00 19.96
CA CYS A 123 1.21 32.79 19.02
C CYS A 123 -0.01 33.44 19.68
N LEU A 124 -0.64 32.78 20.66
CA LEU A 124 -1.82 33.28 21.35
C LEU A 124 -1.55 34.62 22.05
N ILE A 125 -0.33 34.83 22.54
CA ILE A 125 0.10 36.06 23.20
C ILE A 125 0.84 36.98 22.23
N GLY A 126 1.83 36.43 21.50
CA GLY A 126 2.75 37.21 20.67
C GLY A 126 2.19 37.67 19.32
N ARG A 127 0.98 37.22 18.93
CA ARG A 127 0.29 37.67 17.70
C ARG A 127 -0.98 38.46 18.01
N GLN A 128 -1.14 38.93 19.24
CA GLN A 128 -2.18 39.91 19.58
C GLN A 128 -1.88 41.24 18.87
N PHE A 129 -2.91 41.91 18.38
CA PHE A 129 -2.76 43.27 17.88
C PHE A 129 -2.59 44.22 19.08
N LEU A 130 -1.45 44.92 19.12
CA LEU A 130 -1.15 45.90 20.16
C LEU A 130 -1.70 47.28 19.76
N ASP A 131 -1.83 48.19 20.74
CA ASP A 131 -2.23 49.57 20.49
C ASP A 131 -1.25 50.28 19.54
N PRO A 132 -1.66 50.63 18.30
CA PRO A 132 -0.78 51.27 17.33
C PRO A 132 -0.25 52.64 17.80
N ALA A 133 -0.94 53.31 18.72
CA ALA A 133 -0.51 54.60 19.25
C ALA A 133 0.79 54.52 20.06
N GLN A 134 1.16 53.33 20.55
CA GLN A 134 2.40 53.12 21.31
C GLN A 134 3.64 52.94 20.42
N GLY A 135 3.48 52.80 19.10
CA GLY A 135 4.60 52.75 18.16
C GLY A 135 5.52 51.53 18.31
N TYR A 136 4.99 50.39 18.73
CA TYR A 136 5.75 49.15 18.83
C TYR A 136 6.14 48.63 17.43
N PRO A 137 7.43 48.37 17.15
CA PRO A 137 7.86 47.88 15.84
C PRO A 137 7.11 46.61 15.42
N GLY A 138 6.60 46.60 14.19
CA GLY A 138 5.86 45.47 13.61
C GLY A 138 4.40 45.34 14.07
N HIS A 139 3.88 46.29 14.86
CA HIS A 139 2.51 46.31 15.36
C HIS A 139 1.79 47.63 15.00
N ASP A 140 1.96 48.09 13.75
CA ASP A 140 1.42 49.37 13.28
C ASP A 140 -0.07 49.30 12.86
N LEU A 141 -0.63 48.09 12.74
CA LEU A 141 -1.96 47.82 12.22
C LEU A 141 -2.72 46.87 13.14
N ASP A 142 -3.98 47.19 13.42
CA ASP A 142 -4.94 46.32 14.12
C ASP A 142 -6.04 45.88 13.15
N PHE A 143 -6.01 44.61 12.74
CA PHE A 143 -7.03 44.02 11.87
C PHE A 143 -8.17 43.37 12.66
N TYR A 144 -8.12 43.35 13.99
CA TYR A 144 -8.99 42.63 14.93
C TYR A 144 -8.95 41.10 14.79
N LEU A 145 -8.97 40.56 13.56
CA LEU A 145 -8.88 39.15 13.23
C LEU A 145 -7.49 38.78 12.68
N PRO A 146 -6.73 37.88 13.33
CA PRO A 146 -5.38 37.53 12.88
C PRO A 146 -5.41 36.46 11.76
N VAL A 147 -5.83 36.86 10.55
CA VAL A 147 -6.04 35.97 9.39
C VAL A 147 -4.85 35.04 9.11
N PHE A 148 -3.63 35.57 9.05
CA PHE A 148 -2.44 34.75 8.75
C PHE A 148 -2.08 33.79 9.89
N THR A 149 -2.37 34.14 11.15
CA THR A 149 -2.18 33.23 12.29
C THR A 149 -3.19 32.10 12.24
N LEU A 150 -4.44 32.37 11.81
CA LEU A 150 -5.44 31.32 11.58
C LEU A 150 -5.04 30.38 10.42
N LEU A 151 -4.51 30.91 9.32
CA LEU A 151 -3.98 30.09 8.23
C LEU A 151 -2.79 29.21 8.69
N GLN A 152 -1.88 29.78 9.49
CA GLN A 152 -0.80 29.00 10.13
C GLN A 152 -1.36 27.93 11.07
N PHE A 153 -2.43 28.24 11.81
CA PHE A 153 -3.12 27.27 12.66
C PHE A 153 -3.66 26.08 11.86
N PHE A 154 -4.42 26.34 10.79
CA PHE A 154 -4.91 25.27 9.90
C PHE A 154 -3.77 24.45 9.31
N PHE A 155 -2.66 25.08 8.92
CA PHE A 155 -1.52 24.37 8.37
C PHE A 155 -0.85 23.44 9.39
N TYR A 156 -0.39 23.95 10.53
CA TYR A 156 0.38 23.13 11.49
C TYR A 156 -0.50 22.16 12.28
N VAL A 157 -1.69 22.59 12.74
CA VAL A 157 -2.62 21.69 13.44
C VAL A 157 -3.23 20.70 12.47
N GLY A 158 -3.58 21.12 11.24
CA GLY A 158 -4.03 20.20 10.20
C GLY A 158 -2.98 19.13 9.87
N TRP A 159 -1.70 19.52 9.76
CA TRP A 159 -0.63 18.56 9.53
C TRP A 159 -0.44 17.59 10.72
N LEU A 160 -0.54 18.06 11.97
CA LEU A 160 -0.57 17.18 13.14
C LEU A 160 -1.77 16.22 13.09
N LYS A 161 -2.94 16.70 12.69
CA LYS A 161 -4.18 15.90 12.58
C LYS A 161 -4.07 14.79 11.55
N VAL A 162 -3.35 14.99 10.44
CA VAL A 162 -3.05 13.90 9.49
C VAL A 162 -2.33 12.74 10.18
N ALA A 163 -1.36 13.03 11.03
CA ALA A 163 -0.64 11.98 11.76
C ALA A 163 -1.51 11.32 12.84
N GLU A 164 -2.36 12.09 13.52
CA GLU A 164 -3.29 11.57 14.52
C GLU A 164 -4.32 10.62 13.92
N GLN A 165 -4.85 10.91 12.73
CA GLN A 165 -5.80 10.04 12.04
C GLN A 165 -5.14 8.73 11.57
N LEU A 166 -3.94 8.83 10.98
CA LEU A 166 -3.24 7.66 10.43
C LEU A 166 -2.51 6.80 11.47
N ILE A 167 -2.47 7.22 12.74
CA ILE A 167 -1.76 6.47 13.79
C ILE A 167 -2.40 5.11 14.06
N ASN A 168 -3.72 5.02 13.90
CA ASN A 168 -4.49 3.78 14.02
C ASN A 168 -5.55 3.72 12.91
N PRO A 169 -5.20 3.23 11.71
CA PRO A 169 -6.12 3.17 10.57
C PRO A 169 -7.16 2.04 10.68
N PHE A 170 -7.25 1.37 11.84
CA PHE A 170 -8.19 0.29 12.12
C PHE A 170 -9.31 0.69 13.09
N GLY A 171 -9.47 1.99 13.29
CA GLY A 171 -10.54 2.58 14.08
C GLY A 171 -11.88 2.62 13.34
N GLU A 172 -12.57 3.74 13.50
CA GLU A 172 -13.90 4.03 12.95
C GLU A 172 -13.98 5.47 12.40
N ASP A 173 -12.84 6.10 12.11
CA ASP A 173 -12.79 7.40 11.45
C ASP A 173 -13.12 7.27 9.95
N ASP A 174 -13.54 8.35 9.30
CA ASP A 174 -14.05 8.32 7.92
C ASP A 174 -13.04 7.80 6.87
N ASP A 175 -11.73 7.99 7.11
CA ASP A 175 -10.66 7.48 6.21
C ASP A 175 -9.98 6.20 6.75
N ASP A 176 -10.51 5.58 7.80
CA ASP A 176 -10.00 4.30 8.29
C ASP A 176 -10.31 3.16 7.31
N PHE A 177 -9.60 2.04 7.45
CA PHE A 177 -9.81 0.91 6.58
C PHE A 177 -11.19 0.26 6.81
N GLU A 178 -11.91 0.06 5.70
CA GLU A 178 -13.19 -0.66 5.63
C GLU A 178 -13.04 -2.17 5.82
N THR A 179 -12.61 -2.56 7.02
CA THR A 179 -12.26 -3.94 7.40
C THR A 179 -13.46 -4.88 7.42
N ASN A 180 -14.64 -4.41 7.83
CA ASN A 180 -15.87 -5.21 7.80
C ASN A 180 -16.26 -5.59 6.37
N TRP A 181 -16.15 -4.65 5.42
CA TRP A 181 -16.38 -4.93 4.00
C TRP A 181 -15.37 -5.94 3.46
N LEU A 182 -14.08 -5.80 3.82
CA LEU A 182 -13.05 -6.77 3.43
C LEU A 182 -13.36 -8.18 3.94
N VAL A 183 -13.88 -8.33 5.16
CA VAL A 183 -14.30 -9.63 5.70
C VAL A 183 -15.40 -10.24 4.84
N ASP A 184 -16.45 -9.47 4.53
CA ASP A 184 -17.61 -9.94 3.76
C ASP A 184 -17.24 -10.27 2.31
N ARG A 185 -16.51 -9.37 1.66
CA ARG A 185 -16.01 -9.55 0.30
C ARG A 185 -15.13 -10.80 0.22
N ASN A 186 -14.21 -10.97 1.15
CA ASN A 186 -13.30 -12.12 1.12
C ASN A 186 -14.04 -13.42 1.40
N LEU A 187 -15.01 -13.44 2.31
CA LEU A 187 -15.85 -14.61 2.55
C LEU A 187 -16.60 -15.01 1.27
N GLN A 188 -17.29 -14.07 0.63
CA GLN A 188 -18.07 -14.33 -0.57
C GLN A 188 -17.19 -14.79 -1.74
N VAL A 189 -16.16 -14.01 -2.09
CA VAL A 189 -15.30 -14.30 -3.26
C VAL A 189 -14.55 -15.60 -3.06
N SER A 190 -13.97 -15.83 -1.87
CA SER A 190 -13.15 -17.03 -1.66
C SER A 190 -13.94 -18.33 -1.69
N LEU A 191 -15.20 -18.33 -1.23
CA LEU A 191 -16.07 -19.51 -1.31
C LEU A 191 -16.57 -19.72 -2.74
N LEU A 192 -16.99 -18.66 -3.41
CA LEU A 192 -17.40 -18.71 -4.82
C LEU A 192 -16.29 -19.27 -5.73
N SER A 193 -15.06 -18.80 -5.53
CA SER A 193 -13.91 -19.18 -6.37
C SER A 193 -13.52 -20.66 -6.27
N VAL A 194 -13.77 -21.31 -5.13
CA VAL A 194 -13.36 -22.70 -4.91
C VAL A 194 -14.51 -23.71 -5.02
N ASP A 195 -15.74 -23.21 -5.14
CA ASP A 195 -16.95 -24.02 -5.24
C ASP A 195 -17.56 -23.88 -6.63
N GLU A 196 -18.33 -22.81 -6.89
CA GLU A 196 -19.02 -22.60 -8.18
C GLU A 196 -18.06 -22.45 -9.38
N MET A 197 -16.86 -21.90 -9.15
CA MET A 197 -15.86 -21.72 -10.20
C MET A 197 -14.90 -22.92 -10.35
N TYR A 198 -15.04 -23.98 -9.54
CA TYR A 198 -14.16 -25.14 -9.63
C TYR A 198 -14.34 -25.87 -10.96
N ASP A 199 -13.29 -25.91 -11.76
CA ASP A 199 -13.26 -26.51 -13.11
C ASP A 199 -14.33 -25.94 -14.07
N SER A 200 -14.85 -24.74 -13.75
CA SER A 200 -15.86 -24.05 -14.55
C SER A 200 -15.17 -23.05 -15.47
N LEU A 201 -14.83 -23.52 -16.67
CA LEU A 201 -14.18 -22.74 -17.71
C LEU A 201 -15.17 -22.37 -18.82
N PRO A 202 -15.09 -21.16 -19.40
CA PRO A 202 -15.83 -20.85 -20.61
C PRO A 202 -15.34 -21.72 -21.78
N LEU A 203 -16.17 -21.87 -22.81
CA LEU A 203 -15.81 -22.60 -24.01
C LEU A 203 -14.56 -21.99 -24.66
N VAL A 204 -13.61 -22.85 -25.01
CA VAL A 204 -12.37 -22.43 -25.65
C VAL A 204 -12.65 -22.12 -27.11
N GLU A 205 -12.50 -20.86 -27.49
CA GLU A 205 -12.71 -20.36 -28.84
C GLU A 205 -11.45 -19.68 -29.38
N ARG A 206 -11.33 -19.59 -30.71
CA ARG A 206 -10.30 -18.76 -31.33
C ARG A 206 -10.63 -17.30 -31.08
N ASP A 207 -9.67 -16.54 -30.59
CA ASP A 207 -9.87 -15.13 -30.32
C ASP A 207 -10.03 -14.30 -31.62
N MET A 208 -10.53 -13.08 -31.48
CA MET A 208 -10.77 -12.15 -32.60
C MET A 208 -9.51 -11.82 -33.42
N TYR A 209 -8.31 -12.00 -32.85
CA TYR A 209 -7.03 -11.72 -33.48
C TYR A 209 -6.23 -12.98 -33.84
N TRP A 210 -6.84 -14.18 -33.81
CA TRP A 210 -6.15 -15.48 -33.97
C TRP A 210 -5.16 -15.57 -35.15
N ASN A 211 -5.49 -14.96 -36.30
CA ASN A 211 -4.62 -14.96 -37.50
C ASN A 211 -3.93 -13.61 -37.76
N LYS A 212 -3.90 -12.69 -36.80
CA LYS A 212 -3.30 -11.35 -36.94
C LYS A 212 -2.01 -11.27 -36.13
N SER A 213 -0.88 -11.08 -36.80
CA SER A 213 0.44 -10.89 -36.17
C SER A 213 0.53 -9.57 -35.39
N GLU A 214 -0.18 -8.54 -35.85
CA GLU A 214 -0.20 -7.20 -35.24
C GLU A 214 -1.65 -6.81 -34.87
N PRO A 215 -2.16 -7.27 -33.72
CA PRO A 215 -3.49 -6.88 -33.25
C PRO A 215 -3.54 -5.39 -32.95
N GLN A 216 -4.59 -4.72 -33.43
CA GLN A 216 -4.85 -3.29 -33.17
C GLN A 216 -6.23 -3.16 -32.53
N PRO A 217 -6.32 -3.19 -31.19
CA PRO A 217 -7.57 -2.96 -30.48
C PRO A 217 -8.19 -1.60 -30.85
N PRO A 218 -9.52 -1.54 -31.06
CA PRO A 218 -10.17 -0.30 -31.42
C PRO A 218 -10.14 0.69 -30.23
N TYR A 219 -10.05 1.97 -30.57
CA TYR A 219 -10.21 3.07 -29.62
C TYR A 219 -11.60 3.68 -29.81
N THR A 220 -12.23 4.08 -28.70
CA THR A 220 -13.44 4.91 -28.78
C THR A 220 -13.07 6.32 -29.19
N THR A 221 -14.04 7.12 -29.64
CA THR A 221 -13.78 8.51 -30.05
C THR A 221 -13.13 9.33 -28.92
N ALA A 222 -13.57 9.13 -27.67
CA ALA A 222 -13.02 9.81 -26.50
C ALA A 222 -11.58 9.37 -26.16
N SER A 223 -11.16 8.15 -26.55
CA SER A 223 -9.81 7.66 -26.27
C SER A 223 -8.86 7.76 -27.46
N ALA A 224 -9.31 8.21 -28.63
CA ALA A 224 -8.52 8.22 -29.86
C ALA A 224 -7.20 9.02 -29.73
N GLU A 225 -7.21 10.13 -28.97
CA GLU A 225 -6.00 10.95 -28.70
C GLU A 225 -4.92 10.20 -27.89
N HIS A 226 -5.29 9.12 -27.19
CA HIS A 226 -4.37 8.30 -26.40
C HIS A 226 -3.65 7.27 -27.26
N ARG A 227 -4.01 7.11 -28.53
CA ARG A 227 -3.32 6.22 -29.46
C ARG A 227 -1.98 6.85 -29.86
N LYS A 228 -0.95 6.57 -29.06
CA LYS A 228 0.41 7.05 -29.27
C LYS A 228 1.27 6.00 -30.00
N PRO A 229 2.30 6.42 -30.76
CA PRO A 229 3.29 5.49 -31.28
C PRO A 229 4.04 4.80 -30.13
N SER A 230 4.63 3.63 -30.41
CA SER A 230 5.46 2.92 -29.45
C SER A 230 6.62 3.80 -29.02
N PHE A 231 6.83 3.93 -27.71
CA PHE A 231 8.03 4.59 -27.19
C PHE A 231 9.21 3.62 -27.31
N MET A 232 10.12 3.92 -28.24
CA MET A 232 11.25 3.04 -28.53
C MET A 232 12.48 3.33 -27.64
N GLY A 233 12.48 4.43 -26.89
CA GLY A 233 13.57 4.86 -26.01
C GLY A 233 14.16 6.21 -26.44
N SER A 234 14.53 7.05 -25.46
CA SER A 234 15.04 8.41 -25.71
C SER A 234 16.39 8.45 -26.43
N ALA A 235 17.17 7.37 -26.33
CA ALA A 235 18.47 7.27 -26.98
C ALA A 235 18.40 7.04 -28.50
N LEU A 236 17.25 6.63 -29.04
CA LEU A 236 17.12 6.36 -30.47
C LEU A 236 17.02 7.63 -31.32
N ASP A 237 16.76 8.78 -30.68
CA ASP A 237 16.88 10.10 -31.30
C ASP A 237 18.34 10.61 -31.32
N ILE A 238 19.28 9.87 -30.71
CA ILE A 238 20.71 10.23 -30.74
C ILE A 238 21.26 9.90 -32.13
N SER A 239 21.48 10.93 -32.94
CA SER A 239 22.23 10.83 -34.18
C SER A 239 23.73 10.84 -33.89
N VAL A 240 24.38 9.69 -33.99
CA VAL A 240 25.86 9.60 -33.95
C VAL A 240 26.41 9.98 -35.33
N PRO A 241 27.36 10.93 -35.45
CA PRO A 241 28.03 11.23 -36.71
C PRO A 241 28.65 9.97 -37.33
N LYS A 242 28.61 9.82 -38.66
CA LYS A 242 29.08 8.59 -39.34
C LYS A 242 30.51 8.20 -38.97
N GLU A 243 31.37 9.18 -38.73
CA GLU A 243 32.77 9.00 -38.33
C GLU A 243 32.91 8.37 -36.93
N GLU A 244 31.95 8.60 -36.04
CA GLU A 244 31.88 8.04 -34.69
C GLU A 244 31.10 6.71 -34.63
N MET A 245 30.43 6.32 -35.72
CA MET A 245 29.70 5.06 -35.82
C MET A 245 30.60 3.86 -36.14
N GLU A 246 31.84 4.09 -36.59
CA GLU A 246 32.77 3.02 -36.90
C GLU A 246 33.25 2.31 -35.62
N PHE A 247 33.15 0.98 -35.59
CA PHE A 247 33.73 0.19 -34.52
C PHE A 247 35.26 0.31 -34.58
N GLN A 248 35.88 0.79 -33.51
CA GLN A 248 37.34 0.91 -33.44
C GLN A 248 37.99 -0.48 -33.52
N THR A 249 38.59 -0.79 -34.68
CA THR A 249 39.22 -2.10 -34.93
C THR A 249 40.60 -2.26 -34.28
N ASN A 250 41.22 -1.18 -33.80
CA ASN A 250 42.55 -1.17 -33.20
C ASN A 250 42.51 -0.59 -31.79
N LEU A 251 41.99 -1.35 -30.83
CA LEU A 251 42.32 -1.16 -29.42
C LEU A 251 43.75 -1.69 -29.23
N GLU A 252 44.77 -0.84 -29.48
CA GLU A 252 46.08 -1.08 -28.87
C GLU A 252 45.86 -1.22 -27.37
N GLN A 253 46.38 -2.30 -26.79
CA GLN A 253 46.20 -2.69 -25.39
C GLN A 253 46.20 -1.47 -24.48
N ILE A 254 45.04 -1.18 -23.88
CA ILE A 254 44.91 -0.14 -22.86
C ILE A 254 45.95 -0.44 -21.77
N LYS A 255 46.97 0.41 -21.64
CA LYS A 255 47.92 0.32 -20.53
C LYS A 255 47.16 0.63 -19.23
N GLU A 256 46.99 -0.38 -18.38
CA GLU A 256 46.23 -0.33 -17.11
C GLU A 256 46.78 0.65 -16.03
N HIS A 257 47.68 1.59 -16.36
CA HIS A 257 48.43 2.37 -15.35
C HIS A 257 48.60 3.87 -15.61
N GLU A 258 47.66 4.54 -16.28
CA GLU A 258 47.60 6.02 -16.22
C GLU A 258 46.41 6.49 -15.38
N GLU A 259 46.71 7.23 -14.31
CA GLU A 259 45.74 7.84 -13.40
C GLU A 259 44.78 8.76 -14.18
N ALA A 260 43.49 8.46 -14.10
CA ALA A 260 42.44 9.25 -14.70
C ALA A 260 42.33 10.62 -14.00
N ASN A 261 42.88 11.67 -14.62
CA ASN A 261 42.57 13.05 -14.27
C ASN A 261 41.13 13.37 -14.72
N TYR A 262 40.17 13.15 -13.84
CA TYR A 262 38.79 13.57 -14.05
C TYR A 262 38.71 15.10 -14.09
N SER A 263 38.60 15.65 -15.31
CA SER A 263 38.06 16.98 -15.52
C SER A 263 36.75 16.83 -16.28
N THR A 264 35.64 16.94 -15.54
CA THR A 264 34.28 16.95 -16.10
C THR A 264 34.14 18.14 -17.03
N PRO A 265 33.81 17.96 -18.33
CA PRO A 265 33.55 19.10 -19.20
C PRO A 265 32.23 19.75 -18.77
N LEU A 266 32.29 21.04 -18.44
CA LEU A 266 31.11 21.89 -18.29
C LEU A 266 30.29 21.86 -19.59
N LEU A 267 29.05 21.38 -19.51
CA LEU A 267 28.02 21.55 -20.53
C LEU A 267 27.74 23.05 -20.73
N GLY A 268 28.53 23.68 -21.60
CA GLY A 268 28.34 25.04 -22.06
C GLY A 268 27.50 25.06 -23.34
N GLY A 269 26.31 25.63 -23.28
CA GLY A 269 25.52 25.96 -24.47
C GLY A 269 24.01 25.90 -24.28
N PHE A 270 23.44 26.85 -23.54
CA PHE A 270 22.03 27.20 -23.71
C PHE A 270 21.84 27.74 -25.14
N GLY A 271 21.12 27.01 -25.97
CA GLY A 271 20.82 27.39 -27.35
C GLY A 271 19.44 26.91 -27.78
N SER A 272 18.46 27.82 -27.64
CA SER A 272 17.17 27.87 -28.36
C SER A 272 16.24 26.66 -28.35
N SER A 273 15.13 26.79 -27.62
CA SER A 273 13.91 25.99 -27.75
C SER A 273 13.37 26.00 -29.20
N PRO A 274 13.06 24.84 -29.81
CA PRO A 274 12.15 24.78 -30.93
C PRO A 274 10.71 24.62 -30.39
N ARG A 275 9.88 25.60 -30.74
CA ARG A 275 8.42 25.60 -30.51
C ARG A 275 7.79 24.36 -31.15
N CYS A 276 6.87 23.73 -30.43
CA CYS A 276 5.91 22.77 -31.02
C CYS A 276 5.09 23.45 -32.12
N PRO A 277 5.01 22.90 -33.33
CA PRO A 277 3.94 23.19 -34.25
C PRO A 277 2.80 22.19 -34.03
N VAL A 278 1.67 22.70 -33.55
CA VAL A 278 0.31 22.17 -33.79
C VAL A 278 0.04 22.41 -35.30
N PRO A 279 -0.58 21.50 -36.09
CA PRO A 279 -1.74 20.67 -35.78
C PRO A 279 -1.58 19.15 -35.95
#